data_AF-A0A2Z6R3E1-F1
#
_entry.id   AF-A0A2Z6R3E1-F1
#
_cell.length_a   1.000
_cell.length_b   1.000
_cell.length_c   1.000
_cell.angle_alpha   90.00
_cell.angle_beta   90.00
_cell.angle_gamma   90.00
#
_symmetry.space_group_name_H-M   'P 1'
#
loop_
_entity.id
_entity.type
_entity.pdbx_description
1 polymer ?
#
loop_
_entity_poly.entity_id
_entity_poly.type
_entity_poly.pdbx_seq_one_letter_code
_entity_poly.pdbx_strand_id
1 'polypeptide(L)'
;MEDLQRKKQKYLTCLKGSIFNIFEIGILEYVTIVRTKFSNFKNKNECDADKKQLHNENENIAKIVKSCRDVVYVDNPPTNIHIIDDDDLETINTNKKIRERSRKIILEYLDKECQMECFRLKTWDQIRNRLYRK
;
A
#
# COMPACT_ATOMS: atom_id res chain seq x y z
N MET A 1 -18.52 -11.12 31.24
CA MET A 1 -17.13 -11.09 30.75
C MET A 1 -16.90 -12.10 29.63
N GLU A 2 -17.28 -13.37 29.79
CA GLU A 2 -17.11 -14.44 28.79
C GLU A 2 -17.73 -14.15 27.42
N ASP A 3 -18.90 -13.50 27.37
CA ASP A 3 -19.62 -13.25 26.13
C ASP A 3 -18.93 -12.19 25.23
N LEU A 4 -18.22 -11.24 25.85
CA LEU A 4 -17.42 -10.24 25.15
C LEU A 4 -16.12 -10.88 24.60
N GLN A 5 -15.51 -11.78 25.37
CA GLN A 5 -14.36 -12.59 24.95
C GLN A 5 -14.72 -13.45 23.73
N ARG A 6 -15.90 -14.10 23.77
CA ARG A 6 -16.43 -14.94 22.70
C ARG A 6 -16.71 -14.15 21.42
N LYS A 7 -17.31 -12.96 21.54
CA LYS A 7 -17.51 -12.06 20.40
C LYS A 7 -16.18 -11.61 19.79
N LYS A 8 -15.21 -11.17 20.61
CA LYS A 8 -13.86 -10.81 20.13
C LYS A 8 -13.20 -11.96 19.37
N GLN A 9 -13.27 -13.18 19.92
CA GLN A 9 -12.69 -14.35 19.27
C GLN A 9 -13.38 -14.67 17.94
N LYS A 10 -14.71 -14.59 17.89
CA LYS A 10 -15.48 -14.77 16.64
C LYS A 10 -15.10 -13.74 15.57
N TYR A 11 -15.00 -12.46 15.94
CA TYR A 11 -14.55 -11.41 15.03
C TYR A 11 -13.12 -11.67 14.54
N LEU A 12 -12.20 -12.03 15.43
CA LEU A 12 -10.82 -12.35 15.06
C LEU A 12 -10.76 -13.54 14.08
N THR A 13 -11.58 -14.55 14.29
CA THR A 13 -11.63 -15.75 13.43
C THR A 13 -12.22 -15.42 12.06
N CYS A 14 -13.26 -14.58 12.02
CA CYS A 14 -13.88 -14.11 10.78
C CYS A 14 -12.93 -13.19 9.98
N LEU A 15 -12.20 -12.31 10.69
CA LEU A 15 -11.18 -11.45 10.08
C LEU A 15 -10.05 -12.31 9.50
N LYS A 16 -9.56 -13.30 10.27
CA LYS A 16 -8.56 -14.27 9.80
C LYS A 16 -9.07 -14.99 8.56
N GLY A 17 -10.24 -15.61 8.58
CA GLY A 17 -10.79 -16.32 7.41
C GLY A 17 -10.96 -15.44 6.18
N SER A 18 -11.45 -14.21 6.35
CA SER A 18 -11.65 -13.28 5.23
C SER A 18 -10.32 -12.78 4.65
N ILE A 19 -9.34 -12.47 5.51
CA ILE A 19 -8.00 -12.06 5.13
C ILE A 19 -7.24 -13.22 4.44
N PHE A 20 -7.35 -14.45 4.97
CA PHE A 20 -6.77 -15.64 4.34
C PHE A 20 -7.35 -15.91 2.95
N ASN A 21 -8.66 -15.75 2.77
CA ASN A 21 -9.29 -15.89 1.45
C ASN A 21 -8.81 -14.83 0.45
N ILE A 22 -8.57 -13.59 0.91
CA ILE A 22 -7.98 -12.52 0.09
C ILE A 22 -6.55 -12.90 -0.32
N PHE A 23 -5.77 -13.53 0.56
CA PHE A 23 -4.42 -14.01 0.23
C PHE A 23 -4.43 -15.19 -0.75
N GLU A 24 -5.40 -16.11 -0.67
CA GLU A 24 -5.49 -17.29 -1.54
C GLU A 24 -5.87 -16.97 -3.00
N ILE A 25 -6.57 -15.86 -3.26
CA ILE A 25 -6.99 -15.49 -4.61
C ILE A 25 -5.89 -14.79 -5.44
N GLY A 26 -4.65 -14.73 -4.95
CA GLY A 26 -3.52 -14.15 -5.67
C GLY A 26 -3.57 -12.62 -5.80
N ILE A 27 -4.42 -11.94 -5.02
CA ILE A 27 -4.58 -10.48 -5.12
C ILE A 27 -3.29 -9.72 -4.79
N LEU A 28 -2.41 -10.30 -3.98
CA LEU A 28 -1.17 -9.63 -3.56
C LEU A 28 -0.22 -9.35 -4.73
N GLU A 29 -0.26 -10.16 -5.78
CA GLU A 29 0.48 -9.90 -7.03
C GLU A 29 0.06 -8.58 -7.70
N TYR A 30 -1.09 -8.03 -7.31
CA TYR A 30 -1.65 -6.76 -7.78
C TYR A 30 -1.61 -5.67 -6.70
N VAL A 31 -1.08 -5.96 -5.51
CA VAL A 31 -0.95 -5.02 -4.40
C VAL A 31 0.46 -4.44 -4.38
N THR A 32 0.54 -3.11 -4.42
CA THR A 32 1.78 -2.35 -4.19
C THR A 32 1.74 -1.75 -2.80
N ILE A 33 2.82 -1.94 -2.03
CA ILE A 33 2.99 -1.29 -0.73
C ILE A 33 3.57 0.10 -0.97
N VAL A 34 2.94 1.13 -0.43
CA VAL A 34 3.45 2.52 -0.50
C VAL A 34 4.07 2.88 0.84
N ARG A 35 5.39 3.07 0.88
CA ARG A 35 6.13 3.46 2.08
C ARG A 35 6.34 4.98 2.10
N THR A 36 5.81 5.60 3.16
CA THR A 36 5.88 7.05 3.41
C THR A 36 6.74 7.39 4.62
N LYS A 37 7.03 8.68 4.84
CA LYS A 37 7.84 9.16 5.99
C LYS A 37 9.23 8.53 6.04
N PHE A 38 9.80 8.23 4.88
CA PHE A 38 11.16 7.75 4.73
C PHE A 38 12.00 8.89 4.15
N SER A 39 12.79 9.56 4.98
CA SER A 39 13.57 10.75 4.59
C SER A 39 14.45 10.51 3.36
N ASN A 40 14.97 9.29 3.23
CA ASN A 40 15.86 8.88 2.16
C ASN A 40 15.12 8.35 0.90
N PHE A 41 13.81 8.58 0.75
CA PHE A 41 13.03 8.03 -0.40
C PHE A 41 13.54 8.47 -1.78
N LYS A 42 14.33 9.55 -1.83
CA LYS A 42 14.98 10.05 -3.05
C LYS A 42 16.23 9.26 -3.44
N ASN A 43 16.81 8.50 -2.52
CA ASN A 43 18.03 7.73 -2.70
C ASN A 43 17.67 6.26 -2.95
N LYS A 44 17.93 5.79 -4.17
CA LYS A 44 17.60 4.42 -4.58
C LYS A 44 18.33 3.36 -3.74
N ASN A 45 19.59 3.59 -3.38
CA ASN A 45 20.38 2.63 -2.60
C ASN A 45 19.80 2.45 -1.18
N GLU A 46 19.32 3.54 -0.59
CA GLU A 46 18.66 3.54 0.71
C GLU A 46 17.31 2.82 0.64
N CYS A 47 16.52 3.06 -0.41
CA CYS A 47 15.29 2.32 -0.66
C CYS A 47 15.55 0.81 -0.83
N ASP A 48 16.57 0.43 -1.61
CA ASP A 48 16.92 -0.98 -1.84
C ASP A 48 17.43 -1.67 -0.56
N ALA A 49 18.18 -0.95 0.28
CA ALA A 49 18.60 -1.44 1.60
C ALA A 49 17.39 -1.65 2.52
N ASP A 50 16.46 -0.70 2.55
CA ASP A 50 15.23 -0.80 3.34
C ASP A 50 14.32 -1.94 2.85
N LYS A 51 14.18 -2.15 1.53
CA LYS A 51 13.48 -3.33 0.96
C LYS A 51 14.09 -4.64 1.47
N LYS A 52 15.43 -4.76 1.45
CA LYS A 52 16.12 -5.94 1.98
C LYS A 52 15.88 -6.14 3.46
N GLN A 53 15.82 -5.06 4.24
CA GLN A 53 15.51 -5.13 5.67
C GLN A 53 14.07 -5.62 5.90
N LEU A 54 13.08 -5.11 5.16
CA LEU A 54 11.69 -5.56 5.21
C LEU A 54 11.54 -7.06 4.90
N HIS A 55 12.38 -7.60 4.01
CA HIS A 55 12.42 -9.04 3.72
C HIS A 55 12.98 -9.90 4.86
N ASN A 56 13.64 -9.29 5.85
CA ASN A 56 14.36 -9.97 6.93
C ASN A 56 13.87 -9.59 8.34
N GLU A 57 12.88 -8.70 8.48
CA GLU A 57 12.46 -8.16 9.78
C GLU A 57 11.77 -9.20 10.68
N ASN A 58 10.66 -9.79 10.20
CA ASN A 58 10.06 -10.98 10.80
C ASN A 58 9.35 -11.83 9.73
N GLU A 59 9.03 -13.07 10.06
CA GLU A 59 8.50 -14.03 9.08
C GLU A 59 7.19 -13.57 8.44
N ASN A 60 6.29 -12.94 9.20
CA ASN A 60 4.98 -12.49 8.71
C ASN A 60 5.10 -11.27 7.78
N ILE A 61 5.90 -10.27 8.17
CA ILE A 61 6.17 -9.08 7.36
C ILE A 61 6.90 -9.49 6.08
N ALA A 62 7.92 -10.35 6.19
CA ALA A 62 8.66 -10.87 5.05
C ALA A 62 7.73 -11.62 4.07
N LYS A 63 6.81 -12.45 4.58
CA LYS A 63 5.79 -13.14 3.76
C LYS A 63 4.90 -12.15 3.01
N ILE A 64 4.38 -11.12 3.69
CA ILE A 64 3.54 -10.10 3.06
C ILE A 64 4.32 -9.33 1.99
N VAL A 65 5.49 -8.79 2.33
CA VAL A 65 6.30 -7.96 1.43
C VAL A 65 6.77 -8.74 0.20
N LYS A 66 7.13 -10.02 0.35
CA LYS A 66 7.51 -10.90 -0.79
C LYS A 66 6.34 -11.29 -1.68
N SER A 67 5.12 -11.29 -1.13
CA SER A 67 3.92 -11.67 -1.89
C SER A 67 3.29 -10.49 -2.61
N CYS A 68 3.55 -9.26 -2.14
CA CYS A 68 3.15 -8.03 -2.82
C CYS A 68 3.98 -7.78 -4.07
N ARG A 69 3.41 -7.05 -5.03
CA ARG A 69 4.04 -6.72 -6.31
C ARG A 69 5.35 -5.94 -6.16
N ASP A 70 5.32 -4.88 -5.37
CA ASP A 70 6.49 -4.05 -5.07
C ASP A 70 6.26 -3.19 -3.81
N VAL A 71 7.34 -2.58 -3.33
CA VAL A 71 7.34 -1.49 -2.35
C VAL A 71 7.80 -0.21 -3.04
N VAL A 72 6.92 0.79 -3.10
CA VAL A 72 7.18 2.11 -3.69
C VAL A 72 7.38 3.14 -2.60
N TYR A 73 8.45 3.94 -2.72
CA TYR A 73 8.87 4.92 -1.72
C TYR A 73 8.50 6.31 -2.18
N VAL A 74 7.71 7.01 -1.37
CA VAL A 74 7.25 8.37 -1.63
C VAL A 74 7.09 9.14 -0.33
N ASP A 75 6.86 10.44 -0.41
CA ASP A 75 6.45 11.20 0.74
C ASP A 75 5.36 12.21 0.37
N ASN A 76 4.46 12.48 1.31
CA ASN A 76 3.34 13.39 1.10
C ASN A 76 3.21 14.35 2.29
N PRO A 77 4.23 15.21 2.51
CA PRO A 77 4.24 16.12 3.64
C PRO A 77 3.12 17.17 3.52
N PRO A 78 2.64 17.73 4.65
CA PRO A 78 1.56 18.70 4.66
C PRO A 78 1.98 19.99 3.95
N THR A 79 1.08 20.54 3.14
CA THR A 79 1.25 21.85 2.49
C THR A 79 0.31 22.92 3.05
N ASN A 80 -0.66 22.51 3.86
CA ASN A 80 -1.57 23.40 4.57
C ASN A 80 -1.10 23.50 6.02
N ILE A 81 0.00 24.20 6.24
CA ILE A 81 0.54 24.53 7.56
C ILE A 81 0.27 26.01 7.84
N HIS A 82 0.09 26.35 9.11
CA HIS A 82 -0.08 27.74 9.53
C HIS A 82 1.24 28.50 9.31
N ILE A 83 1.19 29.69 8.73
CA ILE A 83 2.37 30.50 8.44
C ILE A 83 2.51 31.55 9.54
N ILE A 84 3.55 31.42 10.35
CA ILE A 84 3.92 32.38 11.41
C ILE A 84 5.08 33.25 10.93
N ASP A 85 6.03 32.65 10.21
CA ASP A 85 7.24 33.30 9.72
C ASP A 85 7.62 32.82 8.30
N ASP A 86 8.75 33.32 7.82
CA ASP A 86 9.28 32.98 6.49
C ASP A 86 9.77 31.51 6.41
N ASP A 87 10.17 30.91 7.54
CA ASP A 87 10.63 29.51 7.60
C ASP A 87 9.46 28.54 7.33
N ASP A 88 8.25 28.88 7.82
CA ASP A 88 7.03 28.14 7.49
C ASP A 88 6.73 28.18 5.98
N LEU A 89 6.91 29.35 5.34
CA LEU A 89 6.70 29.51 3.91
C LEU A 89 7.72 28.69 3.09
N GLU A 90 8.99 28.70 3.49
CA GLU A 90 10.02 27.86 2.88
C GLU A 90 9.69 26.36 3.04
N THR A 91 9.21 25.97 4.22
CA THR A 91 8.75 24.61 4.51
C THR A 91 7.61 24.18 3.57
N ILE A 92 6.60 25.03 3.37
CA ILE A 92 5.51 24.77 2.40
C ILE A 92 6.08 24.54 0.99
N ASN A 93 7.00 25.39 0.55
CA ASN A 93 7.58 25.31 -0.79
C ASN A 93 8.41 24.02 -0.96
N THR A 94 9.16 23.63 0.05
CA THR A 94 9.88 22.34 0.07
C THR A 94 8.92 21.16 0.03
N ASN A 95 7.83 21.21 0.81
CA ASN A 95 6.81 20.16 0.84
C ASN A 95 6.09 20.01 -0.51
N LYS A 96 5.80 21.12 -1.21
CA LYS A 96 5.25 21.07 -2.58
C LYS A 96 6.17 20.33 -3.54
N LYS A 97 7.47 20.66 -3.55
CA LYS A 97 8.49 19.98 -4.38
C LYS A 97 8.61 18.48 -4.06
N ILE A 98 8.54 18.12 -2.78
CA ILE A 98 8.53 16.72 -2.33
C ILE A 98 7.31 15.98 -2.91
N ARG A 99 6.11 16.56 -2.77
CA ARG A 99 4.86 15.97 -3.31
C ARG A 99 4.88 15.84 -4.82
N GLU A 100 5.42 16.81 -5.54
CA GLU A 100 5.58 16.75 -7.01
C GLU A 100 6.49 15.59 -7.43
N ARG A 101 7.64 15.42 -6.76
CA ARG A 101 8.53 14.29 -7.02
C ARG A 101 7.87 12.96 -6.72
N SER A 102 7.16 12.86 -5.59
CA SER A 102 6.43 11.65 -5.22
C SER A 102 5.31 11.31 -6.20
N ARG A 103 4.59 12.32 -6.71
CA ARG A 103 3.63 12.13 -7.79
C ARG A 103 4.31 11.57 -9.04
N LYS A 104 5.46 12.11 -9.44
CA LYS A 104 6.22 11.61 -10.59
C LYS A 104 6.62 10.14 -10.42
N ILE A 105 7.16 9.77 -9.25
CA ILE A 105 7.54 8.38 -8.94
C ILE A 105 6.33 7.44 -9.07
N ILE A 106 5.17 7.81 -8.48
CA ILE A 106 3.96 6.99 -8.58
C ILE A 106 3.49 6.88 -10.02
N LEU A 107 3.43 7.98 -10.77
CA LEU A 107 2.96 7.95 -12.16
C LEU A 107 3.88 7.11 -13.05
N GLU A 108 5.20 7.23 -12.91
CA GLU A 108 6.17 6.40 -13.63
C GLU A 108 6.03 4.91 -13.27
N TYR A 109 5.82 4.60 -11.97
CA TYR A 109 5.56 3.23 -11.52
C TYR A 109 4.26 2.69 -12.11
N LEU A 110 3.16 3.45 -12.03
CA LEU A 110 1.86 3.03 -12.56
C LEU A 110 1.91 2.85 -14.07
N ASP A 111 2.58 3.74 -14.80
CA ASP A 111 2.73 3.62 -16.25
C ASP A 111 3.51 2.36 -16.63
N LYS A 112 4.57 2.03 -15.88
CA LYS A 112 5.37 0.82 -16.14
C LYS A 112 4.68 -0.48 -15.73
N GLU A 113 4.02 -0.47 -14.59
CA GLU A 113 3.54 -1.70 -13.93
C GLU A 113 2.05 -1.96 -14.16
N CYS A 114 1.22 -0.92 -14.29
CA CYS A 114 -0.22 -1.07 -14.53
C CYS A 114 -0.60 -1.22 -16.01
N GLN A 115 0.36 -1.48 -16.90
CA GLN A 115 0.09 -1.94 -18.27
C GLN A 115 -0.30 -3.43 -18.36
N MET A 116 -0.27 -4.15 -17.23
CA MET A 116 -0.70 -5.55 -17.16
C MET A 116 -2.22 -5.74 -17.16
N GLU A 117 -2.67 -6.97 -17.41
CA GLU A 117 -4.06 -7.37 -17.19
C GLU A 117 -4.54 -6.96 -15.80
N CYS A 118 -5.70 -6.32 -15.72
CA CYS A 118 -6.32 -5.98 -14.45
C CYS A 118 -6.70 -7.26 -13.68
N PHE A 119 -6.55 -7.24 -12.36
CA PHE A 119 -7.00 -8.33 -11.51
C PHE A 119 -8.49 -8.63 -11.76
N ARG A 120 -8.77 -9.80 -12.34
CA ARG A 120 -10.13 -10.27 -12.58
C ARG A 120 -10.49 -11.34 -11.57
N LEU A 121 -11.39 -10.98 -10.66
CA LEU A 121 -11.99 -11.95 -9.74
C LEU A 121 -12.67 -13.07 -10.53
N LYS A 122 -12.35 -14.33 -10.25
CA LYS A 122 -13.02 -15.49 -10.88
C LYS A 122 -14.55 -15.44 -10.68
N THR A 123 -14.99 -14.91 -9.54
CA THR A 123 -16.41 -14.71 -9.21
C THR A 123 -17.07 -13.59 -10.03
N TRP A 124 -16.30 -12.69 -10.65
CA TRP A 124 -16.84 -11.59 -11.46
C TRP A 124 -17.71 -12.11 -12.59
N ASP A 125 -17.30 -13.20 -13.25
CA ASP A 125 -18.07 -13.83 -14.32
C ASP A 125 -19.39 -14.41 -13.82
N GLN A 126 -19.38 -14.99 -12.61
CA GLN A 126 -20.57 -15.54 -11.98
C GLN A 126 -21.56 -14.43 -11.60
N ILE A 127 -21.08 -13.31 -11.07
CA ILE A 127 -21.90 -12.14 -10.72
C ILE A 127 -22.49 -11.50 -11.99
N ARG A 128 -21.64 -11.28 -13.01
CA ARG A 128 -22.05 -10.74 -14.30
C ARG A 128 -23.14 -11.62 -14.94
N ASN A 129 -22.94 -12.93 -14.99
CA ASN A 129 -23.91 -13.86 -15.56
C ASN A 129 -25.25 -13.89 -14.78
N ARG A 130 -25.26 -13.56 -13.49
CA ARG A 130 -26.51 -13.41 -12.70
C ARG A 130 -27.24 -12.11 -13.02
N LEU A 131 -26.52 -11.01 -13.22
CA LEU A 131 -27.10 -9.70 -13.52
C LEU A 131 -27.68 -9.60 -14.94
N TYR A 132 -27.06 -10.29 -15.91
CA TYR A 132 -27.45 -10.23 -17.33
C TYR A 132 -28.30 -11.42 -17.80
N ARG A 133 -28.67 -12.35 -16.91
CA ARG A 133 -29.72 -13.34 -17.19
C ARG A 133 -31.09 -12.64 -17.14
N LYS A 134 -31.57 -12.20 -18.30
CA LYS A 134 -33.01 -11.99 -18.56
C LYS A 134 -33.71 -13.33 -18.66
#